data_AF-A0A4R6T427-F1
#
_entry.id   AF-A0A4R6T427-F1
#
_cell.length_a   1.000
_cell.length_b   1.000
_cell.length_c   1.000
_cell.angle_alpha   90.00
_cell.angle_beta   90.00
_cell.angle_gamma   90.00
#
_symmetry.space_group_name_H-M   'P 1'
#
loop_
_entity.id
_entity.type
_entity.pdbx_description
1 polymer ?
#
loop_
_entity_poly.entity_id
_entity_poly.type
_entity_poly.pdbx_seq_one_letter_code
_entity_poly.pdbx_strand_id
1 'polypeptide(L)' 'MEKDLITQALQEVVLKGGKGLPEVQQYLLMRYRIQTENLVLSKRLEKMLNEEKAVA' A
#
# COMPACT_ATOMS: atom_id res chain seq x y z
N MET A 1 7.53 5.05 -14.57
CA MET A 1 6.10 4.67 -14.57
C MET A 1 5.45 5.28 -13.35
N GLU A 2 4.29 5.90 -13.53
CA GLU A 2 3.51 6.41 -12.40
C GLU A 2 3.02 5.23 -11.56
N LYS A 3 3.26 5.29 -10.24
CA LYS A 3 2.83 4.23 -9.32
C LYS A 3 1.32 4.34 -9.12
N ASP A 4 0.61 3.21 -9.10
CA ASP A 4 -0.83 3.21 -8.82
C ASP A 4 -1.14 3.72 -7.40
N LEU A 5 -2.36 4.21 -7.19
CA LEU A 5 -2.78 4.84 -5.93
C LEU A 5 -2.64 3.91 -4.71
N ILE A 6 -2.82 2.59 -4.89
CA ILE A 6 -2.67 1.62 -3.81
C ILE A 6 -1.20 1.49 -3.44
N THR A 7 -0.31 1.38 -4.43
CA THR A 7 1.14 1.37 -4.21
C THR A 7 1.63 2.66 -3.55
N GLN A 8 1.12 3.83 -3.96
CA GLN A 8 1.46 5.11 -3.34
C GLN A 8 1.01 5.13 -1.86
N ALA A 9 -0.23 4.73 -1.59
CA ALA A 9 -0.76 4.68 -0.23
C ALA A 9 0.01 3.73 0.68
N LEU A 10 0.38 2.53 0.19
CA LEU A 10 1.20 1.57 0.93
C LEU A 10 2.59 2.14 1.25
N GLN A 11 3.22 2.85 0.29
CA GLN A 11 4.49 3.51 0.52
C GLN A 11 4.40 4.63 1.57
N GLU A 12 3.40 5.49 1.47
CA GLU A 12 3.25 6.63 2.39
C GLU A 12 2.87 6.19 3.81
N VAL A 13 1.91 5.29 3.93
CA VAL A 13 1.30 4.94 5.21
C VAL A 13 2.08 3.83 5.93
N VAL A 14 2.49 2.77 5.21
CA VAL A 14 3.20 1.62 5.81
C VAL A 14 4.70 1.83 5.80
N LEU A 15 5.30 1.99 4.62
CA LEU A 15 6.76 1.96 4.49
C LEU A 15 7.41 3.22 5.07
N LYS A 16 6.84 4.41 4.82
CA LYS A 16 7.33 5.68 5.37
C LYS A 16 6.74 5.99 6.75
N GLY A 17 5.44 5.70 6.92
CA GLY A 17 4.70 6.05 8.14
C GLY A 17 4.76 5.02 9.26
N GLY A 18 5.23 3.79 8.99
CA GLY A 18 5.29 2.71 9.98
C GLY A 18 3.93 2.20 10.46
N LYS A 19 2.84 2.54 9.77
CA LYS A 19 1.47 2.14 10.15
C LYS A 19 1.05 0.82 9.52
N GLY A 20 -0.08 0.28 9.96
CA GLY A 20 -0.63 -0.98 9.45
C GLY A 20 -1.47 -0.82 8.18
N LEU A 21 -1.89 -1.96 7.65
CA LEU A 21 -2.84 -2.04 6.53
C LEU A 21 -4.24 -1.44 6.83
N PRO A 22 -4.79 -1.52 8.06
CA PRO A 22 -6.05 -0.85 8.38
C PRO A 22 -6.00 0.66 8.14
N GLU A 23 -4.87 1.30 8.45
CA GLU A 23 -4.66 2.73 8.23
C GLU A 23 -4.57 3.06 6.74
N VAL A 24 -4.03 2.14 5.93
CA VAL A 24 -4.02 2.27 4.45
C VAL A 24 -5.44 2.22 3.91
N GLN A 25 -6.28 1.29 4.41
CA GLN A 25 -7.70 1.20 4.00
C GLN A 25 -8.43 2.49 4.33
N GLN A 26 -8.27 3.02 5.55
CA GLN A 26 -8.88 4.28 5.95
C GLN A 26 -8.38 5.44 5.09
N TYR A 27 -7.08 5.50 4.82
CA TYR A 27 -6.50 6.54 3.97
C TYR A 27 -7.06 6.50 2.55
N LEU A 28 -7.11 5.32 1.92
CA LEU A 28 -7.68 5.12 0.59
C LEU A 28 -9.16 5.50 0.54
N LEU A 29 -9.92 5.13 1.58
CA LEU A 29 -11.34 5.45 1.68
C LEU A 29 -11.56 6.96 1.86
N MET A 30 -10.81 7.60 2.74
CA MET A 30 -11.01 9.02 3.08
C MET A 30 -10.54 9.94 1.96
N ARG A 31 -9.37 9.67 1.38
CA ARG A 31 -8.71 10.56 0.42
C ARG A 31 -9.15 10.30 -1.02
N TYR A 32 -9.39 9.04 -1.37
CA TYR A 32 -9.65 8.63 -2.76
C TYR A 32 -11.01 7.96 -2.95
N ARG A 33 -11.81 7.78 -1.88
CA ARG A 33 -13.10 7.04 -1.92
C ARG A 33 -12.96 5.60 -2.42
N ILE A 34 -11.77 5.03 -2.26
CA ILE A 34 -11.47 3.66 -2.67
C ILE A 34 -11.69 2.73 -1.49
N GLN A 35 -12.60 1.78 -1.65
CA GLN A 35 -12.77 0.69 -0.70
C GLN A 35 -11.94 -0.51 -1.17
N THR A 36 -10.99 -0.93 -0.34
CA THR A 36 -10.10 -2.07 -0.63
C THR A 36 -10.14 -3.07 0.49
N GLU A 37 -10.10 -4.34 0.14
CA GLU A 37 -9.97 -5.43 1.10
C GLU A 37 -8.53 -5.55 1.61
N ASN A 38 -8.40 -5.94 2.88
CA ASN A 38 -7.10 -6.10 3.53
C ASN A 38 -6.26 -7.17 2.81
N LEU A 39 -6.89 -8.22 2.28
CA LEU A 39 -6.21 -9.26 1.48
C LEU A 39 -5.54 -8.69 0.23
N VAL A 40 -6.18 -7.72 -0.45
CA VAL A 40 -5.63 -7.07 -1.65
C VAL A 40 -4.42 -6.22 -1.29
N LEU A 41 -4.52 -5.44 -0.21
CA LEU A 41 -3.42 -4.61 0.28
C LEU A 41 -2.23 -5.44 0.75
N SER A 42 -2.49 -6.54 1.46
CA SER A 42 -1.47 -7.47 1.93
C SER A 42 -0.70 -8.11 0.77
N LYS A 43 -1.40 -8.68 -0.22
CA LYS A 43 -0.77 -9.25 -1.43
C LYS A 43 0.05 -8.21 -2.20
N ARG A 44 -0.44 -6.97 -2.29
CA ARG A 44 0.28 -5.90 -2.98
C ARG A 44 1.53 -5.49 -2.22
N LEU A 45 1.45 -5.35 -0.90
CA LEU A 45 2.59 -5.04 -0.04
C LEU A 45 3.66 -6.13 -0.13
N GLU A 46 3.26 -7.40 -0.05
CA GLU A 46 4.18 -8.54 -0.20
C GLU A 46 4.92 -8.49 -1.55
N LYS A 47 4.18 -8.26 -2.65
CA LYS A 47 4.78 -8.10 -3.96
C LYS A 47 5.80 -6.96 -4.01
N MET A 48 5.47 -5.80 -3.42
CA MET A 48 6.38 -4.65 -3.37
C MET A 48 7.67 -4.97 -2.60
N LEU A 49 7.54 -5.63 -1.44
CA LEU A 49 8.71 -6.01 -0.63
C LEU A 49 9.59 -7.05 -1.33
N ASN A 50 8.98 -7.98 -2.08
CA ASN A 50 9.72 -8.98 -2.85
C ASN A 50 10.39 -8.39 -4.10
N GLU A 51 9.74 -7.43 -4.78
CA GLU A 51 10.34 -6.71 -5.90
C GLU A 51 11.51 -5.82 -5.45
N GLU A 52 11.41 -5.12 -4.32
CA GLU A 52 12.53 -4.34 -3.77
C GLU A 52 13.72 -5.24 -3.38
N LYS A 53 13.46 -6.43 -2.85
CA LYS A 53 14.52 -7.42 -2.55
C LYS A 53 15.18 -8.02 -3.78
N ALA A 54 14.46 -8.13 -4.91
CA ALA A 54 14.98 -8.70 -6.15
C ALA A 54 15.89 -7.72 -6.93
N VAL A 55 15.85 -6.44 -6.58
CA VAL A 55 16.68 -5.38 -7.18
C VAL A 55 17.89 -5.01 -6.30
N ALA A 56 17.95 -5.53 -5.07
CA ALA A 56 19.01 -5.28 -4.08
C ALA A 56 20.18 -6.27 -4.17
#